data_AF-A0A3M6ULL9-F1
#
_entry.id   AF-A0A3M6ULL9-F1
#
_cell.length_a   1.000
_cell.length_b   1.000
_cell.length_c   1.000
_cell.angle_alpha   90.00
_cell.angle_beta   90.00
_cell.angle_gamma   90.00
#
_symmetry.space_group_name_H-M   'P 1'
#
loop_
_entity.id
_entity.type
_entity.pdbx_description
1 polymer ?
#
loop_
_entity_poly.entity_id
_entity_poly.type
_entity_poly.pdbx_seq_one_letter_code
_entity_poly.pdbx_strand_id
1 'polypeptide(L)'
;VIIVAGRRESGPPLGKLHDAATALLFVSGIPYLWFQTAITFFTAKMGLHSKYVFIFRLVVSCTITCAGIGYPFFKWFSYTRLQTGSSVDFWSPEDGGYALHLFSTIGEWVACLCLALFPASFYEEFKTFSLEIHHVEVKEHTDSKKSDYVKIGTNDD
;
A
#
# COMPACT_ATOMS: atom_id res chain seq x y z
N VAL A 1 -22.67 12.72 -2.62
CA VAL A 1 -23.99 12.65 -1.92
C VAL A 1 -24.60 11.32 -2.30
N ILE A 2 -24.84 10.45 -1.32
CA ILE A 2 -25.48 9.14 -1.55
C ILE A 2 -26.83 9.20 -0.82
N ILE A 3 -27.91 8.85 -1.51
CA ILE A 3 -29.24 8.77 -0.90
C ILE A 3 -29.48 7.29 -0.58
N VAL A 4 -29.47 6.94 0.70
CA VAL A 4 -29.86 5.61 1.18
C VAL A 4 -31.12 5.77 2.04
N ALA A 5 -32.18 5.03 1.70
CA ALA A 5 -33.45 5.01 2.44
C ALA A 5 -34.06 6.40 2.75
N GLY A 6 -33.94 7.35 1.82
CA GLY A 6 -34.52 8.70 1.97
C GLY A 6 -33.83 9.60 3.00
N ARG A 7 -32.75 9.14 3.64
CA ARG A 7 -31.95 9.94 4.58
C ARG A 7 -30.80 10.59 3.82
N ARG A 8 -30.71 11.93 3.89
CA ARG A 8 -29.59 12.69 3.31
C ARG A 8 -28.40 12.58 4.26
N GLU A 9 -27.57 11.57 4.06
CA GLU A 9 -26.30 11.48 4.78
C GLU A 9 -25.23 12.27 4.04
N SER A 10 -24.83 13.40 4.63
CA SER A 10 -23.60 14.07 4.22
C SER A 10 -22.44 13.17 4.68
N GLY A 11 -21.78 12.51 3.73
CA GLY A 11 -20.54 11.79 4.00
C GLY A 11 -19.48 12.70 4.64
N PRO A 12 -18.41 12.13 5.21
CA PRO A 12 -17.36 12.92 5.83
C PRO A 12 -16.80 13.95 4.83
N PRO A 13 -16.49 15.17 5.28
CA PRO A 13 -15.95 16.20 4.39
C PRO A 13 -14.65 15.71 3.75
N LEU A 14 -14.49 16.01 2.45
CA LEU A 14 -13.43 15.45 1.60
C LEU A 14 -12.03 15.59 2.21
N GLY A 15 -11.72 16.74 2.82
CA GLY A 15 -10.44 16.97 3.48
C GLY A 15 -10.17 16.02 4.66
N LYS A 16 -11.20 15.69 5.46
CA LYS A 16 -11.03 14.73 6.57
C LYS A 16 -10.82 13.31 6.08
N LEU A 17 -11.51 12.93 4.99
CA LEU A 17 -11.30 11.62 4.37
C LEU A 17 -9.89 11.51 3.79
N HIS A 18 -9.42 12.56 3.11
CA HIS A 18 -8.05 12.66 2.62
C HIS A 18 -7.05 12.52 3.77
N ASP A 19 -7.18 13.30 4.83
CA ASP A 19 -6.25 13.27 5.96
C ASP A 19 -6.22 11.89 6.65
N ALA A 20 -7.36 11.21 6.77
CA ALA A 20 -7.44 9.85 7.30
C ALA A 20 -6.77 8.83 6.37
N ALA A 21 -7.00 8.93 5.06
CA ALA A 21 -6.37 8.06 4.06
C ALA A 21 -4.84 8.25 4.05
N THR A 22 -4.38 9.49 4.11
CA THR A 22 -2.96 9.81 4.13
C THR A 22 -2.29 9.34 5.43
N ALA A 23 -2.96 9.47 6.59
CA ALA A 23 -2.46 8.92 7.85
C ALA A 23 -2.32 7.38 7.77
N LEU A 24 -3.34 6.69 7.27
CA LEU A 24 -3.29 5.23 7.09
C LEU A 24 -2.15 4.82 6.14
N LEU A 25 -2.00 5.55 5.03
CA LEU A 25 -0.97 5.31 4.03
C LEU A 25 0.43 5.45 4.61
N PHE A 26 0.71 6.46 5.42
CA PHE A 26 2.05 6.64 5.98
C PHE A 26 2.33 5.73 7.17
N VAL A 27 1.34 5.48 8.04
CA VAL A 27 1.49 4.54 9.17
C VAL A 27 1.78 3.12 8.67
N SER A 28 1.16 2.70 7.57
CA SER A 28 1.40 1.36 6.99
C SER A 28 2.56 1.35 5.98
N GLY A 29 2.66 2.40 5.15
CA GLY A 29 3.63 2.49 4.06
C GLY A 29 5.06 2.67 4.55
N ILE A 30 5.31 3.52 5.54
CA ILE A 30 6.69 3.77 6.02
C ILE A 30 7.34 2.46 6.54
N PRO A 31 6.70 1.67 7.42
CA PRO A 31 7.24 0.37 7.83
C PRO A 31 7.47 -0.59 6.65
N TYR A 32 6.52 -0.64 5.70
CA TYR A 32 6.66 -1.49 4.51
C TYR A 32 7.88 -1.09 3.66
N LEU A 33 8.08 0.20 3.43
CA LEU A 33 9.23 0.72 2.68
C LEU A 33 10.55 0.37 3.38
N TRP A 34 10.63 0.53 4.70
CA TRP A 34 11.83 0.15 5.46
C TRP A 34 12.10 -1.35 5.42
N PHE A 35 11.06 -2.17 5.54
CA PHE A 35 11.17 -3.62 5.41
C PHE A 35 11.72 -4.01 4.04
N GLN A 36 11.19 -3.42 2.96
CA GLN A 36 11.67 -3.66 1.60
C GLN A 36 13.10 -3.17 1.37
N THR A 37 13.48 -2.03 1.93
CA THR A 37 14.86 -1.53 1.90
C THR A 37 15.81 -2.47 2.64
N ALA A 38 15.40 -3.05 3.77
CA ALA A 38 16.17 -4.05 4.48
C ALA A 38 16.37 -5.33 3.67
N ILE A 39 15.32 -5.83 3.00
CA ILE A 39 15.45 -6.97 2.07
C ILE A 39 16.44 -6.62 0.96
N THR A 40 16.33 -5.43 0.37
CA THR A 40 17.24 -4.96 -0.69
C THR A 40 18.69 -4.90 -0.21
N PHE A 41 18.93 -4.52 1.04
CA PHE A 41 20.26 -4.53 1.64
C PHE A 41 20.88 -5.93 1.71
N PHE A 42 20.12 -6.91 2.20
CA PHE A 42 20.61 -8.29 2.31
C PHE A 42 20.84 -8.92 0.94
N THR A 43 19.92 -8.71 0.00
CA THR A 43 20.04 -9.23 -1.36
C THR A 43 21.16 -8.55 -2.16
N ALA A 44 21.43 -7.26 -1.94
CA ALA A 44 22.60 -6.58 -2.49
C ALA A 44 23.92 -7.14 -1.92
N LYS A 45 23.95 -7.54 -0.64
CA LYS A 45 25.12 -8.23 -0.06
C LYS A 45 25.36 -9.61 -0.66
N MET A 46 24.30 -10.30 -1.08
CA MET A 46 24.37 -11.59 -1.78
C MET A 46 24.72 -11.45 -3.28
N GLY A 47 24.85 -10.22 -3.79
CA GLY A 47 25.12 -9.97 -5.21
C GLY A 47 23.91 -10.10 -6.13
N LEU A 48 22.70 -10.24 -5.57
CA LEU A 48 21.45 -10.35 -6.35
C LEU A 48 20.95 -8.99 -6.84
N HIS A 49 21.23 -7.90 -6.10
CA HIS A 49 20.86 -6.54 -6.50
C HIS A 49 22.07 -5.62 -6.54
N SER A 50 21.99 -4.60 -7.39
CA SER A 50 22.98 -3.54 -7.44
C SER A 50 22.96 -2.69 -6.17
N LYS A 51 24.16 -2.31 -5.69
CA LYS A 51 24.32 -1.40 -4.54
C LYS A 51 23.63 -0.05 -4.78
N TYR A 52 23.52 0.40 -6.03
CA TYR A 52 22.85 1.66 -6.37
C TYR A 52 21.33 1.60 -6.13
N VAL A 53 20.71 0.45 -6.38
CA VAL A 53 19.27 0.24 -6.11
C VAL A 53 19.01 0.30 -4.60
N PHE A 54 19.87 -0.33 -3.80
CA PHE A 54 19.81 -0.22 -2.35
C PHE A 54 19.95 1.23 -1.86
N ILE A 55 20.97 1.96 -2.34
CA ILE A 55 21.18 3.36 -1.94
C ILE A 55 19.97 4.23 -2.32
N PHE A 56 19.44 4.05 -3.53
CA PHE A 56 18.24 4.77 -3.96
C PHE A 56 17.05 4.50 -3.03
N ARG A 57 16.72 3.23 -2.77
CA ARG A 57 15.62 2.85 -1.88
C ARG A 57 15.82 3.40 -0.47
N LEU A 58 17.04 3.37 0.05
CA LEU A 58 17.39 3.94 1.35
C LEU A 58 17.14 5.45 1.40
N VAL A 59 17.61 6.20 0.40
CA VAL A 59 17.39 7.65 0.32
C VAL A 59 15.89 7.94 0.29
N VAL A 60 15.14 7.25 -0.57
CA VAL A 60 13.69 7.43 -0.66
C VAL A 60 12.98 7.07 0.65
N SER A 61 13.36 5.98 1.32
CA SER A 61 12.82 5.60 2.65
C SER A 61 13.13 6.63 3.73
N CYS A 62 14.31 7.23 3.73
CA CYS A 62 14.64 8.31 4.65
C CYS A 62 13.80 9.57 4.34
N THR A 63 13.74 9.98 3.08
CA THR A 63 13.00 11.18 2.65
C THR A 63 11.52 11.07 2.99
N ILE A 64 10.86 9.95 2.66
CA ILE A 64 9.44 9.75 2.99
C ILE A 64 9.21 9.64 4.50
N THR A 65 10.15 9.11 5.27
CA THR A 65 10.01 9.08 6.73
C THR A 65 10.03 10.50 7.29
N CYS A 66 11.00 11.32 6.88
CA CYS A 66 11.09 12.72 7.31
C CYS A 66 9.88 13.54 6.84
N ALA A 67 9.52 13.45 5.56
CA ALA A 67 8.43 14.21 4.98
C ALA A 67 7.06 13.73 5.47
N GLY A 68 6.82 12.42 5.45
CA GLY A 68 5.57 11.77 5.85
C GLY A 68 5.25 11.91 7.34
N ILE A 69 6.27 11.93 8.20
CA ILE A 69 6.09 12.24 9.63
C ILE A 69 6.01 13.75 9.85
N GLY A 70 6.79 14.56 9.14
CA GLY A 70 6.88 16.01 9.38
C GLY A 70 5.66 16.79 8.90
N TYR A 71 5.14 16.49 7.72
CA TYR A 71 4.06 17.29 7.12
C TYR A 71 2.76 17.35 7.95
N PRO A 72 2.28 16.29 8.64
CA PRO A 72 1.09 16.37 9.49
C PRO A 72 1.32 17.27 10.70
N PHE A 73 2.54 17.28 11.27
CA PHE A 73 2.88 18.19 12.37
C PHE A 73 2.85 19.65 11.91
N PHE A 74 3.45 19.95 10.76
CA PHE A 74 3.39 21.30 10.18
C PHE A 74 1.95 21.71 9.84
N LYS A 75 1.14 20.77 9.31
CA LYS A 75 -0.29 20.99 9.01
C LYS A 75 -1.05 21.34 10.28
N TRP A 76 -0.94 20.50 11.30
CA TRP A 76 -1.59 20.69 12.59
C TRP A 76 -1.18 22.03 13.22
N PHE A 77 0.11 22.34 13.25
CA PHE A 77 0.61 23.57 13.84
C PHE A 77 0.24 24.82 13.02
N SER A 78 0.04 24.69 11.70
CA SER A 78 -0.51 25.77 10.88
C SER A 78 -1.95 26.10 11.30
N TYR A 79 -2.77 25.07 11.58
CA TYR A 79 -4.17 25.24 11.95
C TYR A 79 -4.35 25.89 13.32
N THR A 80 -3.45 25.66 14.27
CA THR A 80 -3.49 26.34 15.57
C THR A 80 -3.12 27.84 15.49
N ARG A 81 -2.53 28.27 14.37
CA ARG A 81 -2.11 29.66 14.11
C ARG A 81 -3.05 30.38 13.13
N LEU A 82 -4.09 29.70 12.63
CA LEU A 82 -5.06 30.27 11.70
C LEU A 82 -5.90 31.32 12.42
N GLN A 83 -6.10 32.47 11.78
CA GLN A 83 -6.86 33.58 12.36
C GLN A 83 -8.36 33.30 12.34
N THR A 84 -9.08 33.83 13.32
CA THR A 84 -10.55 33.70 13.41
C THR A 84 -11.21 34.37 12.20
N GLY A 85 -11.86 33.58 11.35
CA GLY A 85 -12.53 34.05 10.13
C GLY A 85 -11.84 33.63 8.83
N SER A 86 -10.60 33.15 8.88
CA SER A 86 -9.92 32.54 7.74
C SER A 86 -10.42 31.10 7.52
N SER A 87 -10.47 30.67 6.25
CA SER A 87 -10.87 29.32 5.89
C SER A 87 -9.65 28.41 5.75
N VAL A 88 -9.74 27.17 6.25
CA VAL A 88 -8.70 26.14 6.02
C VAL A 88 -8.56 25.75 4.55
N ASP A 89 -9.58 26.05 3.73
CA ASP A 89 -9.59 25.74 2.30
C ASP A 89 -8.88 26.81 1.46
N PHE A 90 -8.70 28.02 2.00
CA PHE A 90 -8.13 29.17 1.28
C PHE A 90 -7.12 29.91 2.16
N TRP A 91 -5.85 29.63 1.92
CA TRP A 91 -4.73 30.22 2.64
C TRP A 91 -4.19 31.46 1.93
N SER A 92 -4.01 32.54 2.69
CA SER A 92 -3.39 33.79 2.25
C SER A 92 -2.04 34.00 2.95
N PRO A 93 -1.04 34.63 2.31
CA PRO A 93 0.24 34.94 2.96
C PRO A 93 0.14 35.73 4.27
N GLU A 94 -0.96 36.45 4.49
CA GLU A 94 -1.25 37.23 5.69
C GLU A 94 -1.76 36.35 6.86
N ASP A 95 -2.14 35.10 6.60
CA ASP A 95 -2.57 34.17 7.64
C ASP A 95 -1.38 33.75 8.52
N GLY A 96 -1.55 33.79 9.84
CA GLY A 96 -0.47 33.53 10.80
C GLY A 96 0.17 32.14 10.71
N GLY A 97 -0.53 31.16 10.12
CA GLY A 97 -0.03 29.81 9.89
C GLY A 97 0.50 29.54 8.47
N TYR A 98 0.48 30.53 7.57
CA TYR A 98 0.69 30.31 6.13
C TYR A 98 2.00 29.60 5.80
N ALA A 99 3.13 30.06 6.36
CA ALA A 99 4.43 29.46 6.09
C ALA A 99 4.48 27.98 6.53
N LEU A 100 3.88 27.66 7.68
CA LEU A 100 3.80 26.29 8.18
C LEU A 100 2.91 25.41 7.30
N HIS A 101 1.80 25.97 6.83
CA HIS A 101 0.93 25.30 5.86
C HIS A 101 1.69 25.02 4.55
N LEU A 102 2.43 26.00 4.02
CA LEU A 102 3.24 25.84 2.82
C LEU A 102 4.30 24.73 2.98
N PHE A 103 5.04 24.72 4.10
CA PHE A 103 6.00 23.64 4.40
C PHE A 103 5.33 22.27 4.51
N SER A 104 4.12 22.22 5.11
CA SER A 104 3.32 21.00 5.14
C SER A 104 2.95 20.54 3.74
N THR A 105 2.43 21.42 2.89
CA THR A 105 2.06 21.09 1.51
C THR A 105 3.28 20.57 0.73
N ILE A 106 4.43 21.24 0.82
CA ILE A 106 5.67 20.77 0.17
C ILE A 106 6.04 19.37 0.68
N GLY A 107 6.01 19.16 2.00
CA GLY A 107 6.29 17.85 2.61
C GLY A 107 5.35 16.74 2.13
N GLU A 108 4.06 17.04 2.04
CA GLU A 108 3.03 16.12 1.54
C GLU A 108 3.31 15.69 0.09
N TRP A 109 3.61 16.64 -0.80
CA TRP A 109 3.93 16.35 -2.20
C TRP A 109 5.26 15.60 -2.36
N VAL A 110 6.28 15.92 -1.56
CA VAL A 110 7.54 15.17 -1.54
C VAL A 110 7.30 13.73 -1.10
N ALA A 111 6.51 13.52 -0.04
CA ALA A 111 6.17 12.19 0.44
C ALA A 111 5.35 11.39 -0.61
N CYS A 112 4.42 12.06 -1.30
CA CYS A 112 3.65 11.47 -2.41
C CYS A 112 4.56 11.04 -3.57
N LEU A 113 5.52 11.89 -3.96
CA LEU A 113 6.49 11.55 -5.00
C LEU A 113 7.36 10.36 -4.59
N CYS A 114 7.82 10.32 -3.34
CA CYS A 114 8.56 9.16 -2.82
C CYS A 114 7.74 7.87 -2.86
N LEU A 115 6.44 7.93 -2.50
CA LEU A 115 5.52 6.78 -2.59
C LEU A 115 5.37 6.26 -4.01
N ALA A 116 5.46 7.12 -5.03
CA ALA A 116 5.41 6.71 -6.43
C ALA A 116 6.77 6.15 -6.92
N LEU A 117 7.87 6.80 -6.54
CA LEU A 117 9.23 6.41 -6.95
C LEU A 117 9.69 5.09 -6.33
N PHE A 118 9.28 4.80 -5.09
CA PHE A 118 9.69 3.58 -4.40
C PHE A 118 9.26 2.31 -5.14
N PRO A 119 7.97 2.05 -5.45
CA PRO A 119 7.55 0.88 -6.22
C PRO A 119 8.10 0.90 -7.66
N ALA A 120 8.29 2.07 -8.27
CA ALA A 120 8.92 2.16 -9.59
C ALA A 120 10.35 1.61 -9.59
N SER A 121 11.07 1.68 -8.47
CA SER A 121 12.41 1.09 -8.34
C SER A 121 12.45 -0.44 -8.44
N PHE A 122 11.30 -1.12 -8.38
CA PHE A 122 11.18 -2.58 -8.53
C PHE A 122 10.91 -2.99 -9.97
N TYR A 123 10.84 -2.05 -10.93
CA TYR A 123 10.49 -2.35 -12.31
C TYR A 123 11.33 -3.49 -12.93
N GLU A 124 12.65 -3.46 -12.74
CA GLU A 124 13.55 -4.52 -13.24
C GLU A 124 13.32 -5.87 -12.55
N GLU A 125 12.98 -5.84 -11.26
CA GLU A 125 12.71 -7.05 -10.47
C GLU A 125 11.39 -7.69 -10.93
N PHE A 126 10.36 -6.88 -11.17
CA PHE A 126 9.07 -7.36 -11.66
C PHE A 126 9.12 -8.00 -13.04
N LYS A 127 10.07 -7.60 -13.91
CA LYS A 127 10.29 -8.27 -15.20
C LYS A 127 10.84 -9.70 -15.08
N THR A 128 11.43 -10.04 -13.95
CA THR A 128 12.13 -11.33 -13.75
C THR A 128 11.22 -12.40 -13.15
N PHE A 129 10.07 -12.03 -12.56
CA PHE A 129 9.13 -13.00 -12.01
C PHE A 129 8.32 -13.70 -13.11
N SER A 130 8.55 -14.99 -13.30
CA SER A 130 7.65 -15.88 -14.05
C SER A 130 6.87 -16.74 -13.06
N LEU A 131 5.53 -16.69 -13.14
CA LEU A 131 4.65 -17.57 -12.37
C LEU A 131 4.37 -18.83 -13.20
N GLU A 132 5.05 -19.92 -12.87
CA GLU A 132 4.70 -21.23 -13.43
C GLU A 132 3.52 -21.83 -12.66
N ILE A 133 2.33 -21.78 -13.27
CA ILE A 133 1.14 -22.44 -12.72
C ILE A 133 1.18 -23.90 -13.17
N HIS A 134 1.42 -24.81 -12.23
CA HIS A 134 1.25 -26.24 -12.47
C HIS A 134 -0.19 -26.65 -12.15
N HIS A 135 -0.91 -27.14 -13.15
CA HIS A 135 -2.20 -27.78 -12.94
C HIS A 135 -1.97 -29.14 -12.24
N VAL A 136 -2.49 -29.29 -11.04
CA VAL A 136 -2.58 -30.59 -10.38
C VAL A 136 -3.84 -31.26 -10.88
N GLU A 137 -3.69 -32.26 -11.77
CA GLU A 137 -4.79 -33.17 -12.09
C GLU A 137 -5.08 -34.04 -10.87
N VAL A 138 -6.22 -33.77 -10.22
CA VAL A 138 -6.75 -34.65 -9.19
C VAL A 138 -7.21 -35.93 -9.89
N LYS A 139 -6.44 -37.02 -9.76
CA LYS A 139 -6.90 -38.34 -10.19
C LYS A 139 -8.13 -38.70 -9.37
N GLU A 140 -9.30 -38.73 -10.00
CA GLU A 140 -10.47 -39.37 -9.42
C GLU A 140 -10.11 -40.81 -9.06
N HIS A 141 -10.24 -41.13 -7.77
CA HIS A 141 -10.13 -42.50 -7.30
C HIS A 141 -11.38 -43.23 -7.81
N THR A 142 -11.31 -43.86 -8.97
CA THR A 142 -12.31 -44.84 -9.37
C THR A 142 -12.26 -45.99 -8.37
N ASP A 143 -13.15 -45.90 -7.39
CA ASP A 143 -13.42 -46.91 -6.38
C ASP A 143 -13.81 -48.18 -7.13
N SER A 144 -12.89 -49.14 -7.17
CA SER A 144 -13.09 -50.45 -7.79
C SER A 144 -14.13 -51.22 -6.98
N LYS A 145 -15.41 -50.99 -7.29
CA LYS A 145 -16.52 -51.77 -6.76
C LYS A 145 -16.52 -53.17 -7.40
N LYS A 146 -15.74 -54.04 -6.77
CA LYS A 146 -15.92 -55.49 -6.58
C LYS A 146 -17.01 -56.16 -7.45
N SER A 147 -16.58 -56.89 -8.47
CA SER A 147 -17.40 -57.84 -9.23
C SER A 147 -17.57 -59.13 -8.42
N ASP A 148 -18.62 -59.21 -7.58
CA ASP A 148 -19.07 -60.46 -6.96
C ASP A 148 -20.23 -61.04 -7.81
N TYR A 149 -19.91 -61.88 -8.81
CA TYR A 149 -20.87 -62.82 -9.38
C TYR A 149 -20.39 -64.25 -9.12
N VAL A 150 -20.89 -64.83 -8.04
CA VAL A 150 -20.78 -66.25 -7.72
C VAL A 150 -21.65 -67.02 -8.71
N LYS A 151 -21.05 -67.78 -9.63
CA LYS A 151 -21.76 -68.81 -10.39
C LYS A 151 -21.96 -70.02 -9.49
N ILE A 152 -23.15 -70.15 -8.91
CA ILE A 152 -23.61 -71.41 -8.29
C ILE A 152 -24.17 -72.27 -9.42
N GLY A 153 -23.56 -73.44 -9.61
CA GLY A 153 -23.87 -74.35 -10.70
C GLY A 153 -25.27 -74.95 -10.64
N THR A 154 -25.73 -75.38 -11.80
CA THR A 154 -26.66 -76.50 -11.94
C THR A 154 -25.91 -77.55 -12.76
N ASN A 155 -25.50 -78.61 -12.08
CA ASN A 155 -25.17 -79.87 -12.71
C ASN A 155 -26.45 -80.70 -12.82
N ASP A 156 -26.38 -81.63 -13.76
CA ASP A 156 -27.07 -82.92 -13.86
C ASP A 156 -28.20 -83.02 -14.90
N ASP A 157 -27.89 -83.95 -15.82
CA ASP A 157 -28.68 -84.81 -16.71
C ASP A 157 -29.18 -84.29 -18.07
#